data_AF-A0A376LJ52-F1
#
_entry.id   AF-A0A376LJ52-F1
#
_cell.length_a   1.000
_cell.length_b   1.000
_cell.length_c   1.000
_cell.angle_alpha   90.00
_cell.angle_beta   90.00
_cell.angle_gamma   90.00
#
_symmetry.space_group_name_H-M   'P 1'
#
loop_
_entity.id
_entity.type
_entity.pdbx_description
1 polymer ?
#
loop_
_entity_poly.entity_id
_entity_poly.type
_entity_poly.pdbx_seq_one_letter_code
_entity_poly.pdbx_strand_id
1 'polypeptide(L)'
;MFGMVLAIGLLVDDAIVVVENVERVMAEEGLPPKEATRKSMGQIQGALVGIAMVLSAVFVPMAFFAVLPVLFIVSSLLPLFQQWRCQYWWR
;
A
#
# COMPACT_ATOMS: atom_id res chain seq x y z
N MET A 1 -1.32 21.56 0.72
CA MET A 1 -2.35 20.53 0.46
C MET A 1 -1.86 19.35 -0.39
N PHE A 2 -0.80 19.46 -1.20
CA PHE A 2 -0.28 18.34 -2.04
C PHE A 2 0.38 17.17 -1.30
N GLY A 3 1.11 17.43 -0.21
CA GLY A 3 1.75 16.36 0.57
C GLY A 3 0.74 15.35 1.12
N MET A 4 -0.49 15.79 1.43
CA MET A 4 -1.57 14.91 1.89
C MET A 4 -1.99 13.91 0.82
N VAL A 5 -1.95 14.27 -0.47
CA VAL A 5 -2.36 13.39 -1.56
C VAL A 5 -1.30 12.32 -1.84
N LEU A 6 -0.01 12.69 -1.82
CA LEU A 6 1.09 11.72 -1.88
C LEU A 6 1.08 10.76 -0.69
N ALA A 7 0.82 11.29 0.51
CA ALA A 7 0.68 10.48 1.70
C ALA A 7 -0.47 9.46 1.57
N ILE A 8 -1.62 9.85 1.00
CA ILE A 8 -2.72 8.92 0.75
C ILE A 8 -2.31 7.82 -0.24
N GLY A 9 -1.58 8.14 -1.31
CA GLY A 9 -1.11 7.15 -2.28
C GLY A 9 -0.18 6.10 -1.65
N LEU A 10 0.79 6.55 -0.84
CA LEU A 10 1.70 5.65 -0.12
C LEU A 10 1.00 4.81 0.96
N LEU A 11 0.05 5.41 1.69
CA LEU A 11 -0.72 4.70 2.72
C LEU A 11 -1.64 3.63 2.14
N VAL A 12 -2.24 3.91 0.98
CA VAL A 12 -3.12 2.93 0.33
C VAL A 12 -2.31 1.76 -0.25
N ASP A 13 -1.14 2.00 -0.81
CA ASP A 13 -0.26 0.94 -1.32
C ASP A 13 0.12 -0.04 -0.19
N ASP A 14 0.53 0.48 0.96
CA ASP A 14 0.85 -0.31 2.16
C ASP A 14 -0.34 -1.15 2.64
N ALA A 15 -1.54 -0.54 2.67
CA ALA A 15 -2.77 -1.22 3.08
C ALA A 15 -3.18 -2.34 2.11
N ILE A 16 -3.00 -2.14 0.81
CA ILE A 16 -3.34 -3.15 -0.21
C ILE A 16 -2.42 -4.36 -0.08
N VAL A 17 -1.10 -4.15 -0.01
CA VAL A 17 -0.12 -5.24 0.08
C VAL A 17 -0.37 -6.11 1.33
N VAL A 18 -0.75 -5.49 2.45
CA VAL A 18 -1.10 -6.24 3.67
C VAL A 18 -2.35 -7.08 3.48
N VAL A 19 -3.43 -6.50 2.93
CA VAL A 19 -4.70 -7.23 2.73
C VAL A 19 -4.53 -8.38 1.74
N GLU A 20 -3.84 -8.14 0.62
CA GLU A 20 -3.58 -9.16 -0.40
C GLU A 20 -2.76 -10.32 0.16
N ASN A 21 -1.71 -10.04 0.93
CA ASN A 21 -0.92 -11.12 1.54
C ASN A 21 -1.71 -11.89 2.61
N VAL A 22 -2.61 -11.23 3.35
CA VAL A 22 -3.51 -11.92 4.30
C VAL A 22 -4.51 -12.82 3.57
N GLU A 23 -5.17 -12.33 2.52
CA GLU A 23 -6.08 -13.15 1.71
C GLU A 23 -5.37 -14.32 1.04
N ARG A 24 -4.16 -14.11 0.51
CA ARG A 24 -3.35 -15.18 -0.07
C ARG A 24 -3.04 -16.28 0.95
N VAL A 25 -2.62 -15.91 2.16
CA VAL A 25 -2.36 -16.87 3.25
C VAL A 25 -3.64 -17.59 3.68
N MET A 26 -4.78 -16.90 3.71
CA MET A 26 -6.08 -17.51 4.00
C MET A 26 -6.54 -18.48 2.91
N ALA A 27 -6.30 -18.14 1.64
CA ALA A 27 -6.70 -18.97 0.50
C ALA A 27 -5.78 -20.19 0.29
N GLU A 28 -4.48 -20.04 0.51
CA GLU A 28 -3.50 -21.13 0.35
C GLU A 28 -3.51 -22.10 1.54
N GLU A 29 -3.66 -21.60 2.77
CA GLU A 29 -3.52 -22.40 3.99
C GLU A 29 -4.84 -22.67 4.72
N GLY A 30 -5.94 -22.00 4.34
CA GLY A 30 -7.27 -22.21 4.94
C GLY A 30 -7.38 -21.80 6.41
N LEU A 31 -6.45 -20.98 6.90
CA LEU A 31 -6.37 -20.59 8.31
C LEU A 31 -7.46 -19.56 8.69
N PRO A 32 -7.92 -19.57 9.96
CA PRO A 32 -8.85 -18.56 10.43
C PRO A 32 -8.22 -17.16 10.38
N PRO A 33 -9.02 -16.09 10.15
CA PRO A 33 -8.52 -14.75 9.81
C PRO A 33 -7.45 -14.23 10.78
N LYS A 34 -7.65 -14.47 12.09
CA LYS A 34 -6.73 -14.02 13.14
C LYS A 34 -5.36 -14.68 13.09
N GLU A 35 -5.31 -15.97 12.77
CA GLU A 35 -4.05 -16.73 12.68
C GLU A 35 -3.33 -16.44 11.37
N ALA A 36 -4.09 -16.31 10.28
CA ALA A 36 -3.57 -15.91 8.99
C ALA A 36 -2.91 -14.52 9.02
N THR A 37 -3.54 -13.52 9.67
CA THR A 37 -2.92 -12.19 9.81
C THR A 37 -1.63 -12.24 10.61
N ARG A 38 -1.56 -13.03 11.68
CA ARG A 38 -0.35 -13.14 12.51
C ARG A 38 0.81 -13.78 11.76
N LYS A 39 0.54 -14.82 10.97
CA LYS A 39 1.54 -15.48 10.13
C LYS A 39 1.97 -14.61 8.95
N SER A 40 1.01 -13.97 8.29
CA SER A 40 1.23 -13.01 7.20
C SER A 40 2.12 -11.85 7.66
N MET A 41 1.77 -11.17 8.76
CA MET A 41 2.57 -10.08 9.32
C MET A 41 4.03 -10.49 9.60
N GLY A 42 4.27 -11.71 10.10
CA GLY A 42 5.63 -12.21 10.34
C GLY A 42 6.50 -12.34 9.08
N GLN A 43 5.89 -12.54 7.90
CA GLN A 43 6.61 -12.67 6.63
C GLN A 43 6.90 -11.31 5.99
N ILE A 44 5.97 -10.36 6.06
CA ILE A 44 6.06 -9.05 5.39
C ILE A 44 6.61 -7.93 6.28
N GLN A 45 6.65 -8.08 7.60
CA GLN A 45 7.14 -7.03 8.51
C GLN A 45 8.56 -6.56 8.17
N GLY A 46 9.45 -7.47 7.77
CA GLY A 46 10.81 -7.11 7.34
C GLY A 46 10.82 -6.27 6.05
N ALA A 47 9.97 -6.62 5.08
CA ALA A 47 9.82 -5.89 3.84
C ALA A 47 9.22 -4.49 4.06
N LEU A 48 8.19 -4.38 4.90
CA LEU A 48 7.52 -3.13 5.28
C LEU A 48 8.49 -2.13 5.92
N VAL A 49 9.32 -2.61 6.86
CA VAL A 49 10.35 -1.76 7.50
C VAL A 49 11.41 -1.31 6.50
N GLY A 50 11.79 -2.17 5.54
CA GLY A 50 12.69 -1.80 4.45
C GLY A 50 12.13 -0.71 3.55
N ILE A 51 10.87 -0.84 3.13
CA ILE A 51 10.17 0.16 2.31
C ILE A 51 10.06 1.49 3.07
N ALA A 52 9.70 1.47 4.35
CA ALA A 52 9.63 2.67 5.18
C ALA A 52 10.98 3.40 5.27
N MET A 53 12.09 2.66 5.41
CA MET A 53 13.44 3.24 5.43
C MET A 53 13.83 3.85 4.09
N VAL A 54 13.56 3.16 2.98
CA VAL A 54 13.85 3.68 1.63
C VAL A 54 13.01 4.91 1.33
N LEU A 55 11.70 4.88 1.63
CA LEU A 55 10.82 6.03 1.49
C LEU A 55 11.31 7.21 2.32
N SER A 56 11.72 6.99 3.57
CA SER A 56 12.27 8.04 4.43
C SER A 56 13.54 8.63 3.83
N ALA A 57 14.47 7.79 3.35
CA ALA A 57 15.72 8.25 2.74
C ALA A 57 15.50 9.07 1.46
N VAL A 58 14.40 8.83 0.74
CA VAL A 58 14.05 9.51 -0.51
C VAL A 58 13.22 10.77 -0.25
N PHE A 59 12.25 10.72 0.68
CA PHE A 59 11.38 11.86 1.00
C PHE A 59 12.04 12.89 1.91
N VAL A 60 12.93 12.50 2.82
CA VAL A 60 13.60 13.44 3.74
C VAL A 60 14.40 14.50 2.95
N PRO A 61 15.23 14.15 1.95
CA PRO A 61 15.94 15.15 1.14
C PRO A 61 15.01 15.94 0.21
N MET A 62 13.98 15.32 -0.36
CA MET A 62 13.02 16.00 -1.23
C MET A 62 12.17 17.03 -0.48
N ALA A 63 11.90 16.82 0.81
CA ALA A 63 11.24 17.81 1.66
C ALA A 63 12.03 19.13 1.74
N PHE A 64 13.34 19.13 1.46
CA PHE A 64 14.18 20.33 1.43
C PHE A 64 14.25 21.04 0.05
N PHE A 65 13.72 20.46 -1.06
CA PHE A 65 13.97 20.97 -2.44
C PHE A 65 12.76 21.08 -3.41
N ALA A 66 11.50 21.05 -2.95
CA ALA A 66 10.30 20.80 -3.78
C ALA A 66 10.07 21.68 -5.05
N VAL A 67 9.61 21.08 -6.18
CA VAL A 67 8.47 21.51 -7.05
C VAL A 67 8.20 20.60 -8.29
N LEU A 68 6.88 20.37 -8.56
CA LEU A 68 6.12 19.92 -9.78
C LEU A 68 6.55 18.63 -10.55
N PRO A 69 5.68 17.61 -10.83
CA PRO A 69 4.21 17.65 -11.04
C PRO A 69 3.43 16.42 -10.50
N VAL A 70 2.58 16.58 -9.48
CA VAL A 70 1.87 15.44 -8.81
C VAL A 70 0.40 15.29 -9.24
N LEU A 71 -0.18 16.31 -9.89
CA LEU A 71 -1.61 16.31 -10.28
C LEU A 71 -1.98 15.27 -11.35
N PHE A 72 -1.02 14.77 -12.13
CA PHE A 72 -1.28 13.89 -13.26
C PHE A 72 -1.49 12.42 -12.86
N ILE A 73 -0.89 12.01 -11.73
CA ILE A 73 -0.94 10.62 -11.24
C ILE A 73 -2.30 10.33 -10.56
N VAL A 74 -2.84 11.31 -9.83
CA VAL A 74 -4.08 11.14 -9.06
C VAL A 74 -5.31 11.00 -9.96
N SER A 75 -5.36 11.74 -11.08
CA SER A 75 -6.45 11.59 -12.05
C SER A 75 -6.36 10.28 -12.84
N SER A 76 -5.14 9.73 -12.99
CA SER A 76 -4.88 8.50 -13.74
C SER A 76 -5.07 7.22 -12.92
N LEU A 77 -4.98 7.31 -11.59
CA LEU A 77 -5.15 6.16 -10.67
C LEU A 77 -6.59 5.95 -10.19
N LEU A 78 -7.48 6.95 -10.31
CA LEU A 78 -8.90 6.81 -9.99
C LEU A 78 -9.61 5.65 -10.75
N PRO A 79 -9.37 5.45 -12.06
CA PRO A 79 -9.95 4.31 -12.78
C PRO A 79 -9.41 2.94 -12.30
N LEU A 80 -8.14 2.86 -11.88
CA LEU A 80 -7.58 1.63 -11.27
C LEU A 80 -8.25 1.31 -9.93
N PHE A 81 -8.57 2.33 -9.12
CA PHE A 81 -9.34 2.19 -7.88
C PHE A 81 -10.78 1.72 -8.10
N GLN A 82 -11.41 2.10 -9.23
CA GLN A 82 -12.73 1.60 -9.60
C GLN A 82 -12.66 0.17 -10.15
N GLN A 83 -11.59 -0.20 -10.85
CA GLN A 83 -11.40 -1.54 -11.40
C GLN A 83 -11.13 -2.58 -10.29
N TRP A 84 -10.40 -2.18 -9.24
CA TRP A 84 -10.08 -3.05 -8.09
C TRP A 84 -11.28 -3.34 -7.19
N ARG A 85 -12.17 -2.35 -6.97
CA ARG A 85 -13.43 -2.55 -6.22
C ARG A 85 -14.35 -3.59 -6.86
N CYS A 86 -14.33 -3.72 -8.20
CA CYS A 86 -15.14 -4.72 -8.91
C CYS A 86 -14.55 -6.14 -8.90
N GLN A 87 -13.23 -6.30 -8.73
CA GLN A 87 -12.59 -7.64 -8.75
C GLN A 87 -12.50 -8.31 -7.38
N TYR A 88 -12.27 -7.56 -6.30
CA TYR A 88 -12.09 -8.11 -4.94
C TYR A 88 -13.30 -7.94 -4.02
N TRP A 89 -14.19 -6.97 -4.26
CA TRP A 89 -15.31 -6.67 -3.34
C TRP A 89 -16.66 -7.29 -3.76
N TRP A 90 -16.74 -7.89 -4.95
CA TRP A 90 -17.91 -8.63 -5.45
C TRP A 90 -17.53 -10.04 -5.88
N ARG A 91 -16.80 -10.75 -5.01
CA ARG A 91 -16.69 -12.21 -5.05
C ARG A 91 -16.71 -12.79 -3.65
#